data_AF-A0ABD6END4-F1
#
_entry.id   AF-A0ABD6END4-F1
#
_cell.length_a   1.000
_cell.length_b   1.000
_cell.length_c   1.000
_cell.angle_alpha   90.00
_cell.angle_beta   90.00
_cell.angle_gamma   90.00
#
_symmetry.space_group_name_H-M   'P 1'
#
loop_
_entity.id
_entity.type
_entity.pdbx_description
1 polymer ?
#
loop_
_entity_poly.entity_id
_entity_poly.type
_entity_poly.pdbx_seq_one_letter_code
_entity_poly.pdbx_strand_id
1 'polypeptide(L)'
;MSDDRLVIRVQYLADSDPFANTDNSNLEPIRAVTFKFSLTTPVVDQIPDVIRTLRAPHKATDSVLQIYLFENDKGRYAQCIDSDMSLIDQEDELRILKDESLVFYSVYEMISYFRLFSIK
;
A
#
# COMPACT_ATOMS: atom_id res chain seq x y z
N MET A 1 8.46 -25.18 11.29
CA MET A 1 7.24 -24.63 10.67
C MET A 1 7.57 -23.21 10.32
N SER A 2 7.85 -22.94 9.05
CA SER A 2 8.13 -21.57 8.59
C SER A 2 6.86 -20.74 8.80
N ASP A 3 6.99 -19.51 9.29
CA ASP A 3 5.82 -18.63 9.43
C ASP A 3 5.36 -18.25 8.02
N ASP A 4 4.26 -18.84 7.55
CA ASP A 4 3.68 -18.62 6.22
C ASP A 4 3.02 -17.23 6.10
N ARG A 5 3.38 -16.31 6.98
CA ARG A 5 2.75 -15.01 7.11
C ARG A 5 3.75 -13.91 7.43
N LEU A 6 3.49 -12.73 6.89
CA LEU A 6 4.25 -11.51 7.12
C LEU A 6 3.39 -10.52 7.91
N VAL A 7 3.93 -10.04 9.02
CA VAL A 7 3.30 -8.99 9.82
C VAL A 7 3.91 -7.66 9.40
N ILE A 8 3.10 -6.76 8.85
CA ILE A 8 3.55 -5.47 8.33
C ILE A 8 2.61 -4.34 8.71
N ARG A 9 3.13 -3.12 8.71
CA ARG A 9 2.35 -1.91 8.95
C ARG A 9 1.71 -1.42 7.65
N VAL A 10 0.44 -1.05 7.75
CA VAL A 10 -0.40 -0.64 6.63
C VAL A 10 -1.08 0.70 6.94
N GLN A 11 -1.17 1.55 5.92
CA GLN A 11 -1.96 2.79 5.90
C GLN A 11 -2.65 2.92 4.55
N TYR A 12 -3.65 3.77 4.43
CA TYR A 12 -4.14 4.20 3.13
C TYR A 12 -3.83 5.68 2.89
N LEU A 13 -3.76 6.08 1.64
CA LEU A 13 -3.72 7.49 1.26
C LEU A 13 -5.14 8.04 1.24
N ALA A 14 -5.43 9.05 2.07
CA ALA A 14 -6.69 9.76 2.07
C ALA A 14 -6.67 10.83 0.96
N ASP A 15 -6.84 10.37 -0.27
CA ASP A 15 -6.75 11.15 -1.52
C ASP A 15 -8.11 11.52 -2.12
N SER A 16 -9.19 11.31 -1.35
CA SER A 16 -10.57 11.60 -1.75
C SER A 16 -10.84 13.05 -2.21
N ASP A 17 -9.91 13.97 -1.93
CA ASP A 17 -9.90 15.34 -2.47
C ASP A 17 -8.82 15.47 -3.56
N PRO A 18 -9.20 15.56 -4.85
CA PRO A 18 -8.25 15.68 -5.96
C PRO A 18 -7.49 17.02 -5.99
N PHE A 19 -7.85 17.98 -5.12
CA PHE A 19 -7.16 19.27 -4.97
C PHE A 19 -6.25 19.33 -3.74
N ALA A 20 -6.26 18.30 -2.89
CA ALA A 20 -5.37 18.24 -1.73
C ALA A 20 -3.94 17.87 -2.14
N ASN A 21 -2.96 18.54 -1.55
CA ASN A 21 -1.55 18.17 -1.73
C ASN A 21 -1.34 16.76 -1.17
N THR A 22 -0.82 15.86 -1.99
CA THR A 22 -0.57 14.45 -1.68
C THR A 22 0.78 14.25 -0.98
N ASP A 23 1.02 15.07 0.05
CA ASP A 23 2.16 14.91 0.95
C ASP A 23 1.89 13.79 1.97
N ASN A 24 2.93 13.35 2.69
CA ASN A 24 2.86 12.33 3.75
C ASN A 24 1.81 12.62 4.84
N SER A 25 1.28 13.85 4.91
CA SER A 25 0.20 14.27 5.80
C SER A 25 -1.14 13.56 5.55
N ASN A 26 -1.30 12.93 4.38
CA ASN A 26 -2.57 12.32 3.98
C ASN A 26 -2.61 10.80 4.24
N LEU A 27 -1.61 10.25 4.93
CA LEU A 27 -1.62 8.83 5.30
C LEU A 27 -2.50 8.59 6.52
N GLU A 28 -3.51 7.74 6.36
CA GLU A 28 -4.46 7.40 7.39
C GLU A 28 -4.44 5.89 7.73
N PRO A 29 -4.63 5.53 9.01
CA PRO A 29 -4.58 6.40 10.18
C PRO A 29 -3.13 6.86 10.45
N ILE A 30 -2.94 8.01 11.13
CA ILE A 30 -1.63 8.59 11.47
C ILE A 30 -0.66 7.54 12.06
N ARG A 31 -1.19 6.60 12.86
CA ARG A 31 -0.45 5.43 13.31
C ARG A 31 -0.82 4.24 12.43
N ALA A 32 0.09 3.84 11.54
CA ALA A 32 -0.09 2.67 10.71
C ALA A 32 -0.53 1.44 11.51
N VAL A 33 -1.51 0.71 10.98
CA VAL A 33 -2.13 -0.45 11.59
C VAL A 33 -1.32 -1.69 11.21
N THR A 34 -1.23 -2.66 12.09
CA THR A 34 -0.58 -3.94 11.76
C THR A 34 -1.56 -4.86 11.03
N PHE A 35 -1.15 -5.37 9.87
CA PHE A 35 -1.86 -6.41 9.12
C PHE A 35 -0.96 -7.64 8.94
N LYS A 36 -1.57 -8.83 8.90
CA LYS A 36 -0.87 -10.10 8.76
C LYS A 36 -1.20 -10.73 7.41
N PHE A 37 -0.32 -10.51 6.43
CA PHE A 37 -0.43 -11.10 5.11
C PHE A 37 -0.08 -12.59 5.13
N SER A 38 -0.78 -13.38 4.35
CA SER A 38 -0.38 -14.70 3.89
C SER A 38 0.68 -14.56 2.81
N LEU A 39 1.78 -15.30 2.94
CA LEU A 39 2.87 -15.29 1.97
C LEU A 39 2.53 -16.06 0.68
N THR A 40 1.60 -17.00 0.75
CA THR A 40 1.27 -17.96 -0.32
C THR A 40 -0.05 -17.66 -1.02
N THR A 41 -0.85 -16.74 -0.48
CA THR A 41 -2.11 -16.30 -1.09
C THR A 41 -1.83 -15.11 -2.00
N PRO A 42 -2.45 -15.02 -3.19
CA PRO A 42 -2.38 -13.82 -4.02
C PRO A 42 -2.74 -12.57 -3.23
N VAL A 43 -2.08 -11.47 -3.54
CA VAL A 43 -2.25 -10.21 -2.80
C VAL A 43 -3.67 -9.63 -3.01
N VAL A 44 -4.22 -9.75 -4.23
CA VAL A 44 -5.57 -9.28 -4.59
C VAL A 44 -6.66 -9.88 -3.72
N ASP A 45 -6.52 -11.17 -3.37
CA ASP A 45 -7.48 -11.88 -2.52
C ASP A 45 -7.46 -11.39 -1.07
N GLN A 46 -6.38 -10.72 -0.65
CA GLN A 46 -6.18 -10.21 0.70
C GLN A 46 -6.53 -8.71 0.84
N ILE A 47 -6.61 -7.96 -0.27
CA ILE A 47 -6.95 -6.54 -0.29
C ILE A 47 -8.26 -6.20 0.45
N PRO A 48 -9.37 -6.97 0.28
CA PRO A 48 -10.62 -6.67 1.00
C PRO A 48 -10.47 -6.67 2.53
N ASP A 49 -9.65 -7.59 3.06
CA ASP A 49 -9.37 -7.68 4.48
C ASP A 49 -8.53 -6.51 4.97
N VAL A 50 -7.61 -6.01 4.15
CA VAL A 50 -6.83 -4.83 4.50
C VAL A 50 -7.70 -3.58 4.52
N ILE A 51 -8.54 -3.39 3.50
CA ILE A 51 -9.51 -2.28 3.44
C ILE A 51 -10.40 -2.29 4.69
N ARG A 52 -10.92 -3.46 5.06
CA ARG A 52 -11.73 -3.64 6.27
C ARG A 52 -10.93 -3.33 7.55
N THR A 53 -9.66 -3.74 7.61
CA THR A 53 -8.77 -3.48 8.75
C THR A 53 -8.48 -1.99 8.92
N LEU A 54 -8.19 -1.31 7.81
CA LEU A 54 -7.95 0.13 7.77
C LEU A 54 -9.23 0.96 7.89
N ARG A 55 -10.41 0.34 7.68
CA ARG A 55 -11.68 1.04 7.45
C ARG A 55 -11.57 2.06 6.31
N ALA A 56 -10.77 1.73 5.30
CA ALA A 56 -10.51 2.61 4.18
C ALA A 56 -11.77 2.76 3.31
N PRO A 57 -12.01 3.94 2.72
CA PRO A 57 -13.16 4.17 1.84
C PRO A 57 -12.99 3.55 0.43
N HIS A 58 -11.87 2.86 0.19
CA HIS A 58 -11.44 2.36 -1.10
C HIS A 58 -12.22 1.13 -1.55
N LYS A 59 -12.36 0.95 -2.88
CA LYS A 59 -12.89 -0.27 -3.48
C LYS A 59 -11.76 -1.25 -3.76
N ALA A 60 -11.93 -2.52 -3.39
CA ALA A 60 -10.89 -3.54 -3.56
C ALA A 60 -10.43 -3.71 -5.02
N THR A 61 -11.35 -3.69 -5.98
CA THR A 61 -11.06 -3.84 -7.42
C THR A 61 -10.20 -2.73 -8.00
N ASP A 62 -10.20 -1.58 -7.32
CA ASP A 62 -9.58 -0.36 -7.77
C ASP A 62 -8.40 0.00 -6.87
N SER A 63 -7.99 -0.88 -5.95
CA SER A 63 -6.92 -0.59 -5.00
C SER A 63 -5.61 -1.24 -5.42
N VAL A 64 -4.50 -0.54 -5.18
CA VAL A 64 -3.15 -1.05 -5.35
C VAL A 64 -2.37 -0.89 -4.05
N LEU A 65 -1.44 -1.81 -3.87
CA LEU A 65 -0.50 -1.84 -2.78
C LEU A 65 0.86 -1.30 -3.23
N GLN A 66 1.40 -0.33 -2.50
CA GLN A 66 2.73 0.20 -2.75
C GLN A 66 3.57 0.17 -1.50
N ILE A 67 4.85 -0.13 -1.69
CA ILE A 67 5.85 -0.08 -0.63
C ILE A 67 6.12 1.37 -0.28
N TYR A 68 6.14 1.66 1.01
CA TYR A 68 6.48 2.96 1.56
C TYR A 68 7.69 2.83 2.47
N LEU A 69 8.79 3.44 2.04
CA LEU A 69 10.10 3.33 2.67
C LEU A 69 10.32 4.52 3.60
N PHE A 70 10.89 4.29 4.79
CA PHE A 70 11.29 5.37 5.68
C PHE A 70 12.81 5.58 5.62
N GLU A 71 13.25 6.66 4.97
CA GLU A 71 14.67 6.99 4.85
C GLU A 71 14.96 8.36 5.49
N ASN A 72 15.81 8.39 6.53
CA ASN A 72 16.18 9.62 7.24
C ASN A 72 14.97 10.47 7.70
N ASP A 73 13.99 9.84 8.35
CA ASP A 73 12.72 10.45 8.79
C ASP A 73 11.85 11.03 7.65
N LYS A 74 12.16 10.70 6.39
CA LYS A 74 11.37 11.04 5.22
C LYS A 74 10.85 9.77 4.58
N GLY A 75 9.54 9.63 4.57
CA GLY A 75 8.91 8.53 3.86
C GLY A 75 8.88 8.79 2.35
N ARG A 76 9.14 7.75 1.54
CA ARG A 76 9.04 7.79 0.07
C ARG A 76 8.28 6.60 -0.47
N TYR A 77 7.48 6.85 -1.50
CA TYR A 77 6.82 5.81 -2.27
C TYR A 77 7.84 5.06 -3.15
N ALA A 78 7.76 3.74 -3.15
CA ALA A 78 8.66 2.85 -3.90
C ALA A 78 7.86 1.99 -4.88
N GLN A 79 8.18 0.70 -4.99
CA GLN A 79 7.56 -0.20 -5.96
C GLN A 79 6.13 -0.59 -5.55
N CYS A 80 5.27 -0.81 -6.55
CA CYS A 80 3.96 -1.41 -6.35
C CYS A 80 4.09 -2.93 -6.22
N ILE A 81 3.29 -3.53 -5.35
CA ILE A 81 3.16 -4.97 -5.23
C ILE A 81 2.27 -5.49 -6.37
N ASP A 82 2.72 -6.54 -7.05
CA ASP A 82 1.88 -7.26 -8.00
C ASP A 82 0.74 -7.93 -7.23
N SER A 83 -0.49 -7.52 -7.55
CA SER A 83 -1.68 -7.97 -6.85
C SER A 83 -2.09 -9.38 -7.29
N ASP A 84 -1.74 -9.81 -8.49
CA ASP A 84 -2.13 -11.12 -9.03
C ASP A 84 -1.22 -12.26 -8.51
N MET A 85 -0.07 -11.92 -7.94
CA MET A 85 0.91 -12.86 -7.39
C MET A 85 0.85 -12.92 -5.86
N SER A 86 1.37 -14.01 -5.29
CA SER A 86 1.60 -14.09 -3.85
C SER A 86 2.88 -13.33 -3.46
N LEU A 87 3.07 -13.04 -2.17
CA LEU A 87 4.27 -12.33 -1.72
C LEU A 87 5.54 -13.19 -1.85
N ILE A 88 5.45 -14.51 -1.69
CA ILE A 88 6.61 -15.40 -1.83
C ILE A 88 7.09 -15.49 -3.29
N ASP A 89 6.20 -15.25 -4.26
CA ASP A 89 6.55 -15.23 -5.68
C ASP A 89 7.20 -13.90 -6.12
N GLN A 90 7.25 -12.90 -5.22
CA GLN A 90 7.79 -11.56 -5.43
C GLN A 90 8.97 -11.31 -4.47
N GLU A 91 10.08 -12.04 -4.68
CA GLU A 91 11.18 -12.10 -3.71
C GLU A 91 11.82 -10.75 -3.37
N ASP A 92 11.93 -9.84 -4.34
CA ASP A 92 12.60 -8.55 -4.13
C ASP A 92 11.75 -7.62 -3.29
N GLU A 93 10.45 -7.54 -3.58
CA GLU A 93 9.46 -6.82 -2.79
C GLU A 93 9.36 -7.41 -1.38
N LEU A 94 9.30 -8.74 -1.27
CA LEU A 94 9.24 -9.43 0.02
C LEU A 94 10.48 -9.17 0.88
N ARG A 95 11.67 -9.04 0.29
CA ARG A 95 12.89 -8.66 1.03
C ARG A 95 12.75 -7.27 1.62
N ILE A 96 12.23 -6.31 0.85
CA ILE A 96 12.04 -4.93 1.29
C ILE A 96 10.96 -4.84 2.38
N LEU A 97 9.85 -5.56 2.22
CA LEU A 97 8.71 -5.54 3.14
C LEU A 97 9.02 -6.04 4.55
N LYS A 98 10.11 -6.79 4.74
CA LYS A 98 10.53 -7.24 6.08
C LYS A 98 11.01 -6.10 6.97
N ASP A 99 11.48 -5.01 6.37
CA ASP A 99 12.05 -3.86 7.07
C ASP A 99 11.15 -2.61 7.00
N GLU A 100 10.09 -2.65 6.17
CA GLU A 100 9.37 -1.45 5.71
C GLU A 100 7.84 -1.55 5.89
N SER A 101 7.09 -0.58 5.36
CA SER A 101 5.63 -0.50 5.46
C SER A 101 4.93 -0.51 4.09
N LEU A 102 3.62 -0.76 4.08
CA LEU A 102 2.77 -0.67 2.89
C LEU A 102 1.79 0.50 2.99
N VAL A 103 1.58 1.16 1.85
CA VAL A 103 0.52 2.15 1.66
C VAL A 103 -0.44 1.64 0.59
N PHE A 104 -1.73 1.70 0.92
CA PHE A 104 -2.85 1.35 0.06
C PHE A 104 -3.42 2.63 -0.58
N TYR A 105 -3.71 2.60 -1.87
CA TYR A 105 -4.42 3.69 -2.55
C TYR A 105 -5.22 3.17 -3.72
N SER A 106 -6.09 4.02 -4.29
CA SER A 106 -6.89 3.67 -5.45
C SER A 106 -6.15 3.96 -6.77
N VAL A 107 -6.26 3.10 -7.78
CA VAL A 107 -5.69 3.29 -9.13
C VAL A 107 -6.30 4.52 -9.80
N TYR A 108 -7.55 4.88 -9.50
CA TYR A 108 -8.18 6.12 -9.99
C TYR A 108 -7.40 7.37 -9.54
N GLU A 109 -6.78 7.31 -8.37
CA GLU A 109 -5.98 8.39 -7.78
C GLU A 109 -4.60 8.45 -8.44
N MET A 110 -4.05 7.31 -8.84
CA MET A 110 -2.82 7.23 -9.65
C MET A 110 -2.99 7.90 -11.03
N ILE A 111 -4.18 7.76 -11.65
CA ILE A 111 -4.52 8.46 -12.91
C ILE A 111 -4.69 9.97 -12.69
N SER A 112 -5.30 10.39 -11.58
CA SER A 112 -5.36 11.80 -11.17
C SER A 112 -3.95 12.37 -10.95
N TYR A 113 -3.05 11.60 -10.35
CA TYR A 113 -1.64 11.94 -10.17
C TYR A 113 -0.89 12.12 -11.48
N PHE A 114 -1.08 11.22 -12.45
CA PHE A 114 -0.53 11.37 -13.80
C PHE A 114 -1.07 12.63 -14.49
N ARG A 115 -2.34 12.99 -14.27
CA ARG A 115 -2.90 14.25 -14.77
C ARG A 115 -2.28 15.48 -14.10
N LEU A 116 -1.95 15.42 -12.82
CA LEU A 116 -1.29 16.52 -12.10
C LEU A 116 0.16 16.75 -12.55
N PHE A 117 0.92 15.67 -12.82
CA PHE A 117 2.30 15.76 -13.29
C PHE A 117 2.46 15.98 -14.80
N SER A 118 1.40 15.77 -15.60
CA SER A 118 1.41 16.01 -17.05
C SER A 118 1.05 17.46 -17.43
N ILE A 119 0.72 18.32 -16.45
CA ILE A 119 0.63 19.77 -16.66
C ILE A 119 1.97 20.39 -16.24
N LYS A 120 2.97 20.26 -17.12
CA LYS A 120 4.15 21.12 -17.10
C LYS A 120 4.66 21.38 -18.51
#